data_AF-A0A832HQ97-F1
#
_entry.id   AF-A0A832HQ97-F1
#
_cell.length_a   1.000
_cell.length_b   1.000
_cell.length_c   1.000
_cell.angle_alpha   90.00
_cell.angle_beta   90.00
_cell.angle_gamma   90.00
#
_symmetry.space_group_name_H-M   'P 1'
#
loop_
_entity.id
_entity.type
_entity.pdbx_description
1 polymer ?
#
loop_
_entity_poly.entity_id
_entity_poly.type
_entity_poly.pdbx_seq_one_letter_code
_entity_poly.pdbx_strand_id
1 'polypeptide(L)' 'MNVMKSHISATIDSNLLADLDRVGKEERRSRSQMIELALEEFLRKRGASEDEIVTSEGRFAGRFSRQETYER' A
#
# COMPACT_ATOMS: atom_id res chain seq x y z
N MET A 1 -3.26 -19.68 -1.33
CA MET A 1 -2.09 -18.79 -1.20
C MET A 1 -1.89 -18.52 0.28
N ASN A 2 -0.73 -18.88 0.83
CA ASN A 2 -0.41 -18.60 2.23
C ASN A 2 -0.10 -17.09 2.32
N VAL A 3 -0.97 -16.30 2.95
CA VAL A 3 -0.68 -14.87 3.17
C VAL A 3 0.48 -14.82 4.15
N MET A 4 1.67 -14.41 3.69
CA MET A 4 2.83 -14.25 4.56
C MET A 4 2.52 -13.15 5.58
N LYS A 5 2.25 -13.54 6.82
CA LYS A 5 2.02 -12.61 7.93
C LYS A 5 3.33 -12.35 8.65
N SER A 6 3.75 -11.10 8.66
CA SER A 6 4.89 -10.64 9.47
C SER A 6 4.37 -10.15 10.82
N HIS A 7 5.09 -10.47 11.91
CA HIS A 7 4.76 -10.00 13.25
C HIS A 7 5.53 -8.72 13.59
N ILE A 8 4.84 -7.76 14.20
CA ILE A 8 5.43 -6.50 14.69
C ILE A 8 5.14 -6.42 16.19
N SER A 9 6.18 -6.12 16.97
CA SER A 9 6.07 -5.76 18.38
C SER A 9 6.54 -4.32 18.56
N ALA A 10 5.70 -3.49 19.19
CA ALA A 10 5.99 -2.08 19.42
C ALA A 10 5.40 -1.66 20.77
N THR A 11 6.09 -0.75 21.44
CA THR A 11 5.56 -0.07 22.63
C THR A 11 4.91 1.23 22.20
N ILE A 12 3.70 1.50 22.67
CA ILE A 12 2.96 2.72 22.37
C ILE A 12 2.49 3.39 23.66
N ASP A 13 2.23 4.70 23.58
CA ASP A 13 1.69 5.46 24.70
C ASP A 13 0.33 4.93 25.15
N SER A 14 0.08 4.95 26.47
CA SER A 14 -1.14 4.41 27.06
C SER A 14 -2.40 5.18 26.66
N ASN A 15 -2.29 6.49 26.43
CA ASN A 15 -3.43 7.30 25.98
C ASN A 15 -3.76 7.00 24.52
N LEU A 16 -2.73 6.83 23.69
CA LEU A 16 -2.91 6.42 22.30
C LEU A 16 -3.57 5.04 22.19
N LEU A 17 -3.20 4.09 23.06
CA LEU A 17 -3.86 2.79 23.14
C LEU A 17 -5.34 2.91 23.55
N ALA A 18 -5.66 3.80 24.50
CA ALA A 18 -7.04 4.03 24.93
C ALA A 18 -7.89 4.62 23.80
N ASP A 19 -7.34 5.57 23.04
CA ASP A 19 -8.02 6.15 21.88
C ASP A 19 -8.23 5.11 20.77
N LEU A 20 -7.22 4.29 20.49
CA LEU A 20 -7.32 3.18 19.53
C LEU A 20 -8.44 2.21 19.91
N ASP A 21 -8.57 1.88 21.20
CA ASP A 21 -9.61 0.98 21.70
C ASP A 21 -11.01 1.56 21.58
N ARG A 22 -11.14 2.86 21.83
CA ARG A 22 -12.42 3.57 21.67
C ARG A 22 -12.86 3.55 20.20
N VAL A 23 -11.98 3.94 19.29
CA VAL A 23 -12.28 3.96 17.85
C VAL A 23 -12.53 2.54 17.31
N GLY A 24 -11.73 1.56 17.74
CA GLY A 24 -11.93 0.16 17.34
C GLY A 24 -13.31 -0.39 17.73
N LYS A 25 -13.85 0.02 18.90
CA LYS A 25 -15.22 -0.34 19.30
C LYS A 25 -16.27 0.33 18.43
N GLU A 26 -16.11 1.61 18.13
CA GLU A 26 -17.02 2.39 17.28
C GLU A 26 -17.10 1.79 15.86
N GLU A 27 -15.95 1.39 15.31
CA GLU A 27 -15.86 0.77 13.97
C GLU A 27 -16.10 -0.74 13.94
N ARG A 28 -16.28 -1.38 15.11
CA ARG A 28 -16.39 -2.85 15.26
C ARG A 28 -15.19 -3.61 14.67
N ARG A 29 -13.98 -3.08 14.87
CA ARG A 29 -12.71 -3.65 14.39
C ARG A 29 -11.79 -4.01 15.55
N SER A 30 -10.91 -4.99 15.33
CA SER A 30 -9.89 -5.34 16.32
C SER A 30 -8.75 -4.30 16.36
N ARG A 31 -8.01 -4.25 17.47
CA ARG A 31 -6.81 -3.40 17.60
C ARG A 31 -5.82 -3.60 16.46
N SER A 32 -5.53 -4.85 16.13
CA SER A 32 -4.57 -5.19 15.08
C SER A 32 -5.03 -4.66 13.71
N GLN A 33 -6.33 -4.77 13.42
CA GLN A 33 -6.90 -4.28 12.18
C GLN A 33 -6.89 -2.74 12.12
N MET A 34 -7.17 -2.07 13.24
CA MET A 34 -7.05 -0.61 13.31
C MET A 34 -5.62 -0.13 13.09
N ILE A 35 -4.63 -0.83 13.67
CA ILE A 35 -3.20 -0.52 13.48
C ILE A 35 -2.80 -0.72 12.01
N GLU A 36 -3.25 -1.82 11.39
CA GLU A 36 -2.99 -2.12 9.98
C GLU A 36 -3.53 -1.01 9.06
N LEU A 37 -4.80 -0.61 9.24
CA LEU A 37 -5.41 0.46 8.44
C LEU A 37 -4.72 1.81 8.62
N ALA A 38 -4.37 2.15 9.88
CA ALA A 38 -3.68 3.41 10.17
C ALA A 38 -2.29 3.44 9.52
N LEU A 39 -1.56 2.32 9.55
CA LEU A 39 -0.26 2.17 8.89
C LEU A 39 -0.39 2.23 7.37
N GLU A 40 -1.36 1.53 6.77
CA GLU A 40 -1.64 1.58 5.34
C GLU A 40 -1.97 3.00 4.89
N GLU A 41 -2.88 3.68 5.58
CA GLU A 41 -3.26 5.05 5.25
C GLU A 41 -2.09 6.01 5.40
N PHE A 42 -1.30 5.89 6.47
CA PHE A 42 -0.11 6.70 6.68
C PHE A 42 0.94 6.51 5.57
N LEU A 43 1.24 5.26 5.21
CA LEU A 43 2.21 4.95 4.15
C LEU A 43 1.71 5.38 2.77
N ARG A 44 0.43 5.17 2.48
CA ARG A 44 -0.20 5.65 1.23
C ARG A 44 -0.12 7.17 1.11
N LYS A 45 -0.44 7.90 2.17
CA LYS A 45 -0.31 9.38 2.20
C LYS A 45 1.12 9.86 2.02
N ARG A 46 2.12 9.07 2.41
CA ARG A 46 3.54 9.41 2.33
C ARG A 46 4.21 9.03 1.00
N GLY A 47 3.49 8.38 0.08
CA GLY A 47 4.01 8.06 -1.25
C GLY A 47 4.40 6.59 -1.46
N ALA A 48 4.00 5.66 -0.58
CA ALA A 48 4.10 4.22 -0.86
C ALA A 48 2.94 3.72 -1.74
N SER A 49 2.69 4.43 -2.85
CA SER A 49 1.84 3.97 -3.94
C SER A 49 2.62 4.08 -5.25
N GLU A 50 3.89 3.64 -5.27
CA GLU A 50 4.53 3.21 -6.52
C GLU A 50 4.00 1.82 -6.91
N ASP A 51 2.68 1.74 -7.10
CA ASP A 51 2.01 0.80 -8.00
C ASP A 51 1.05 1.58 -8.92
N GLU A 52 1.18 2.91 -8.97
CA GLU A 52 0.62 3.65 -10.10
C GLU A 52 1.55 3.38 -11.28
N ILE A 53 1.09 2.56 -12.24
CA ILE A 53 1.66 2.55 -13.58
C ILE A 53 1.43 3.96 -14.14
N VAL A 54 2.36 4.87 -13.86
CA VAL A 54 2.45 6.16 -14.54
C VAL A 54 2.95 5.84 -15.94
N THR A 55 2.02 5.56 -16.86
CA THR A 55 2.32 5.72 -18.27
C THR A 55 2.58 7.20 -18.48
N SER A 56 3.85 7.62 -18.44
CA SER A 56 4.24 8.91 -19.02
C SER A 56 3.67 8.98 -20.43
N GLU A 57 3.21 10.14 -20.89
CA GLU A 57 2.89 10.35 -22.31
C GLU A 57 4.17 10.16 -23.16
N GLY A 58 4.50 8.90 -23.45
CA GLY A 58 5.57 8.53 -24.34
C GLY A 58 5.11 8.82 -25.76
N ARG A 59 5.50 9.98 -26.31
CA ARG A 59 5.41 10.19 -27.76
C ARG A 59 6.45 9.29 -28.42
N PHE A 60 6.00 8.13 -28.90
CA PHE A 60 6.79 7.31 -29.82
C PHE A 60 6.83 7.99 -31.19
N ALA A 61 7.98 8.55 -31.55
CA ALA A 61 8.26 9.11 -32.88
C ALA A 61 9.04 8.10 -33.73
N GLY A 62 8.43 6.95 -34.00
CA GLY A 62 8.99 5.91 -34.87
C GLY A 62 7.92 5.22 -35.70
N ARG A 63 8.32 4.41 -36.68
CA ARG A 63 7.41 3.49 -37.37
C ARG A 63 7.70 2.09 -36.84
N PHE A 64 6.71 1.42 -36.26
CA PHE A 64 6.83 0.00 -35.96
C PHE A 64 6.71 -0.80 -37.25
N SER A 65 7.76 -1.53 -37.63
CA SER A 65 7.70 -2.55 -38.68
C SER A 65 7.80 -3.95 -38.04
N ARG A 66 6.94 -4.87 -38.46
CA ARG A 66 6.95 -6.26 -37.96
C ARG A 66 8.25 -6.99 -38.34
N GLN A 67 8.85 -6.63 -39.47
CA GLN A 67 10.10 -7.22 -39.96
C GLN A 67 11.28 -6.94 -39.02
N GLU A 68 11.42 -5.71 -38.51
CA GLU A 68 12.54 -5.37 -37.60
C GLU A 68 12.42 -5.99 -36.19
N THR A 69 11.21 -6.31 -35.74
CA THR A 69 10.97 -6.73 -34.34
C THR A 69 11.10 -8.24 -34.15
N TYR A 70 10.77 -9.03 -35.17
CA TYR A 70 10.63 -10.48 -35.04
C TYR A 70 11.58 -11.30 -35.91
N GLU A 71 12.44 -10.66 -36.71
CA GLU A 71 13.48 -11.37 -37.47
C GLU A 71 14.82 -11.28 -36.73
N ARG A 72 15.05 -12.24 -35.82
CA ARG A 72 16.39 -12.69 -35.39
C ARG A 72 16.45 -14.20 -35.45
#